data_AF-A0AAE2BGU8-F1
#
_entry.id   AF-A0AAE2BGU8-F1
#
_cell.length_a   1.000
_cell.length_b   1.000
_cell.length_c   1.000
_cell.angle_alpha   90.00
_cell.angle_beta   90.00
_cell.angle_gamma   90.00
#
_symmetry.space_group_name_H-M   'P 1'
#
loop_
_entity.id
_entity.type
_entity.pdbx_description
1 polymer ?
#
loop_
_entity_poly.entity_id
_entity_poly.type
_entity_poly.pdbx_seq_one_letter_code
_entity_poly.pdbx_strand_id
1 'polypeptide(L)'
;MPHCLLPGRTLQLRSRFSPSQWYKFSNSPFKRLRSVCESTDVKILHSCNGLLLCSSPRASGGDTDYFVCNPTTKKIVVLCRPADGPYGSWRGIRGLYLAYDPLKAPDYKVICVWRFAGDLLYKILIYSSETRVWRLSESDEYFYYSSKAHFDRGAYWNGAVHWHCDTDNWLYFNIDKEKLNIMPPPVKLEDGLLERPFVYFGESGGHLHVIEDYSQAAALYIYEMEIDYSGWYKKHEVRLDAIPAALPETTQLRDPTEEGITLLSVIRRERDDDSFLVLQVHGRIVQYSLGYEASRVLVDFDFDYDVYGGGLRSWGWCDAFQYIESLACV
;
A
#
# COMPACT_ATOMS: atom_id res chain seq x y z
N MET A 1 26.25 -15.13 4.04
CA MET A 1 24.89 -15.63 4.35
C MET A 1 24.53 -15.10 5.73
N PRO A 2 23.35 -14.49 5.94
CA PRO A 2 22.06 -15.08 5.61
C PRO A 2 21.25 -14.23 4.61
N HIS A 3 20.92 -14.87 3.50
CA HIS A 3 19.84 -14.44 2.60
C HIS A 3 18.57 -15.14 3.07
N CYS A 4 17.52 -14.39 3.42
CA CYS A 4 16.14 -14.86 3.46
C CYS A 4 15.21 -13.68 3.16
N LEU A 5 15.34 -13.13 1.96
CA LEU A 5 14.25 -12.54 1.20
C LEU A 5 14.18 -13.41 -0.05
N LEU A 6 12.99 -13.70 -0.60
CA LEU A 6 12.88 -14.11 -2.01
C LEU A 6 13.85 -13.25 -2.84
N PRO A 7 14.66 -13.80 -3.77
CA PRO A 7 15.57 -12.97 -4.54
C PRO A 7 14.77 -11.82 -5.18
N GLY A 8 15.02 -10.59 -4.72
CA GLY A 8 14.51 -9.38 -5.35
C GLY A 8 13.33 -8.64 -4.68
N ARG A 9 12.57 -9.18 -3.70
CA ARG A 9 11.48 -8.42 -3.03
C ARG A 9 11.93 -7.75 -1.72
N THR A 10 11.71 -6.44 -1.58
CA THR A 10 12.04 -5.61 -0.41
C THR A 10 10.82 -4.80 0.04
N LEU A 11 10.62 -4.61 1.35
CA LEU A 11 9.58 -3.72 1.85
C LEU A 11 10.14 -2.30 1.98
N GLN A 12 9.45 -1.33 1.40
CA GLN A 12 9.80 0.09 1.40
C GLN A 12 8.83 0.86 2.29
N LEU A 13 9.32 1.55 3.31
CA LEU A 13 8.49 2.39 4.17
C LEU A 13 8.55 3.85 3.74
N ARG A 14 7.39 4.50 3.63
CA ARG A 14 7.29 5.93 3.40
C ARG A 14 8.09 6.66 4.48
N SER A 15 9.01 7.50 4.05
CA SER A 15 9.78 8.33 4.97
C SER A 15 8.84 9.29 5.70
N ARG A 16 8.72 9.13 7.03
CA ARG A 16 8.12 10.12 7.93
C ARG A 16 9.19 10.97 8.65
N PHE A 17 10.45 10.82 8.27
CA PHE A 17 11.60 11.40 8.95
C PHE A 17 12.36 12.44 8.12
N SER A 18 12.98 13.38 8.83
CA SER A 18 13.92 14.35 8.26
C SER A 18 15.16 13.66 7.67
N PRO A 19 15.87 14.30 6.72
CA PRO A 19 17.02 13.70 6.03
C PRO A 19 18.12 13.10 6.92
N SER A 20 18.24 13.55 8.17
CA SER A 20 19.25 13.10 9.13
C SER A 20 18.98 11.74 9.77
N GLN A 21 17.74 11.22 9.72
CA GLN A 21 17.41 9.89 10.28
C GLN A 21 17.48 8.76 9.23
N TRP A 22 17.87 9.09 7.99
CA TRP A 22 17.89 8.15 6.85
C TRP A 22 19.06 7.16 6.88
N TYR A 23 20.07 7.39 7.72
CA TYR A 23 21.27 6.54 7.80
C TYR A 23 20.97 5.10 8.27
N LYS A 24 19.84 4.87 8.96
CA LYS A 24 19.42 3.53 9.42
C LYS A 24 18.83 2.64 8.30
N PHE A 25 18.52 3.18 7.12
CA PHE A 25 18.02 2.43 5.94
C PHE A 25 19.10 2.24 4.87
N SER A 26 20.36 2.08 5.27
CA SER A 26 21.56 2.32 4.45
C SER A 26 21.67 1.57 3.10
N ASN A 27 20.85 0.56 2.83
CA ASN A 27 20.79 -0.20 1.56
C ASN A 27 19.41 -0.15 0.85
N SER A 28 18.51 0.79 1.17
CA SER A 28 17.18 0.82 0.57
C SER A 28 17.13 1.50 -0.81
N PRO A 29 16.25 1.04 -1.73
CA PRO A 29 15.83 1.75 -2.94
C PRO A 29 15.54 3.25 -2.77
N PHE A 30 15.22 3.73 -1.56
CA PHE A 30 15.06 5.16 -1.27
C PHE A 30 16.32 6.00 -1.49
N LYS A 31 17.53 5.46 -1.28
CA LYS A 31 18.76 6.18 -1.67
C LYS A 31 18.79 6.43 -3.19
N ARG A 32 18.30 5.46 -3.97
CA ARG A 32 18.22 5.59 -5.43
C ARG A 32 17.13 6.60 -5.81
N LEU A 33 16.02 6.65 -5.08
CA LEU A 33 14.96 7.64 -5.31
C LEU A 33 15.49 9.09 -5.20
N ARG A 34 16.33 9.40 -4.20
CA ARG A 34 17.00 10.72 -4.10
C ARG A 34 17.97 11.01 -5.24
N SER A 35 18.62 9.98 -5.79
CA SER A 35 19.47 10.17 -6.98
C SER A 35 18.66 10.44 -8.24
N VAL A 36 17.36 10.19 -8.21
CA VAL A 36 16.44 10.30 -9.35
C VAL A 36 15.56 11.56 -9.26
N CYS A 37 15.23 12.02 -8.05
CA CYS A 37 14.44 13.21 -7.81
C CYS A 37 15.17 14.14 -6.83
N GLU A 38 15.46 15.37 -7.27
CA GLU A 38 16.15 16.40 -6.48
C GLU A 38 15.30 16.95 -5.32
N SER A 39 14.00 16.62 -5.28
CA SER A 39 13.10 17.02 -4.21
C SER A 39 13.36 16.22 -2.93
N THR A 40 13.41 16.91 -1.79
CA THR A 40 13.56 16.30 -0.47
C THR A 40 12.25 15.67 0.04
N ASP A 41 11.11 16.02 -0.55
CA ASP A 41 9.77 15.75 -0.03
C ASP A 41 8.95 14.80 -0.94
N VAL A 42 9.62 13.76 -1.45
CA VAL A 42 8.97 12.74 -2.30
C VAL A 42 8.15 11.77 -1.45
N LYS A 43 6.89 11.55 -1.84
CA LYS A 43 6.00 10.54 -1.25
C LYS A 43 5.75 9.41 -2.24
N ILE A 44 5.90 8.16 -1.79
CA ILE A 44 5.43 7.00 -2.56
C ILE A 44 3.92 6.87 -2.36
N LEU A 45 3.21 6.72 -3.47
CA LEU A 45 1.76 6.51 -3.52
C LEU A 45 1.41 5.07 -3.82
N HIS A 46 2.15 4.42 -4.72
CA HIS A 46 1.90 3.03 -5.10
C HIS A 46 3.19 2.37 -5.61
N SER A 47 3.29 1.05 -5.47
CA SER A 47 4.38 0.22 -6.00
C SER A 47 3.77 -0.94 -6.78
N CYS A 48 4.28 -1.21 -7.98
CA CYS A 48 3.77 -2.30 -8.82
C CYS A 48 4.89 -2.84 -9.71
N ASN A 49 5.23 -4.12 -9.53
CA ASN A 49 6.20 -4.86 -10.37
C ASN A 49 7.52 -4.10 -10.67
N GLY A 50 8.02 -3.40 -9.65
CA GLY A 50 9.31 -2.70 -9.67
C GLY A 50 9.26 -1.25 -10.17
N LEU A 51 8.07 -0.76 -10.51
CA LEU A 51 7.80 0.66 -10.71
C LEU A 51 7.23 1.28 -9.44
N LEU A 52 7.60 2.54 -9.19
CA LEU A 52 7.04 3.36 -8.12
C LEU A 52 6.29 4.55 -8.70
N LEU A 53 5.10 4.81 -8.16
CA LEU A 53 4.34 6.02 -8.39
C LEU A 53 4.54 6.94 -7.20
N CYS A 54 5.00 8.14 -7.49
CA CYS A 54 5.40 9.10 -6.48
C CYS A 54 4.74 10.46 -6.71
N SER A 55 4.70 11.25 -5.65
CA SER A 55 4.38 12.67 -5.70
C SER A 55 5.47 13.51 -5.04
N SER A 56 5.63 14.73 -5.53
CA SER A 56 6.48 15.76 -4.94
C SER A 56 5.78 17.11 -4.96
N PRO A 57 5.81 17.89 -3.87
CA PRO A 57 5.41 19.29 -3.90
C PRO A 57 6.27 20.06 -4.93
N ARG A 58 5.66 21.03 -5.63
CA ARG A 58 6.41 21.97 -6.47
C ARG A 58 7.07 23.06 -5.63
N ALA A 59 8.29 23.45 -6.01
CA ALA A 59 9.04 24.54 -5.37
C ALA A 59 8.30 25.89 -5.44
N SER A 60 7.52 26.14 -6.50
CA SER A 60 6.72 27.35 -6.66
C SER A 60 5.51 27.44 -5.72
N GLY A 61 5.23 26.38 -4.94
CA GLY A 61 4.06 26.27 -4.09
C GLY A 61 2.76 25.99 -4.87
N GLY A 62 1.75 25.48 -4.16
CA GLY A 62 0.37 25.40 -4.64
C GLY A 62 -0.01 24.22 -5.55
N ASP A 63 0.93 23.36 -5.92
CA ASP A 63 0.64 22.18 -6.75
C ASP A 63 1.64 21.04 -6.49
N THR A 64 1.23 19.82 -6.88
CA THR A 64 1.98 18.57 -6.67
C THR A 64 2.28 17.94 -8.02
N ASP A 65 3.54 17.59 -8.27
CA ASP A 65 3.89 16.77 -9.43
C ASP A 65 3.78 15.30 -9.10
N TYR A 66 3.30 14.53 -10.08
CA TYR A 66 3.24 13.08 -10.02
C TYR A 66 4.16 12.50 -11.06
N PHE A 67 4.85 11.44 -10.71
CA PHE A 67 5.79 10.79 -11.61
C PHE A 67 5.87 9.30 -11.34
N VAL A 68 6.20 8.56 -12.39
CA VAL A 68 6.55 7.16 -12.30
C VAL A 68 8.06 7.05 -12.40
N CYS A 69 8.65 6.24 -11.55
CA CYS A 69 10.08 6.00 -11.61
C CYS A 69 10.40 4.52 -11.44
N ASN A 70 11.53 4.12 -12.00
CA ASN A 70 12.16 2.86 -11.72
C ASN A 70 13.46 3.15 -10.94
N PRO A 71 13.48 2.93 -9.61
CA PRO A 71 14.66 3.13 -8.79
C PRO A 71 15.87 2.28 -9.21
N THR A 72 15.63 1.11 -9.82
CA THR A 72 16.70 0.21 -10.29
C THR A 72 17.43 0.80 -11.49
N THR A 73 16.69 1.29 -12.49
CA THR A 73 17.26 1.89 -13.70
C THR A 73 17.56 3.39 -13.56
N LYS A 74 17.14 4.00 -12.44
CA LYS A 74 17.27 5.44 -12.14
C LYS A 74 16.56 6.34 -13.17
N LYS A 75 15.52 5.82 -13.83
CA LYS A 75 14.72 6.59 -14.79
C LYS A 75 13.45 7.11 -14.13
N ILE A 76 12.98 8.26 -14.61
CA ILE A 76 11.78 8.96 -14.15
C ILE A 76 11.01 9.53 -15.33
N VAL A 77 9.68 9.44 -15.24
CA VAL A 77 8.75 10.09 -16.15
C VAL A 77 7.73 10.86 -15.35
N VAL A 78 7.74 12.19 -15.53
CA VAL A 78 6.74 13.08 -14.94
C VAL A 78 5.43 12.91 -15.72
N LEU A 79 4.35 12.65 -15.00
CA LEU A 79 3.03 12.50 -15.59
C LEU A 79 2.54 13.88 -16.06
N CYS A 80 2.11 13.95 -17.31
CA CYS A 80 1.44 15.14 -17.83
C CYS A 80 0.14 15.37 -17.05
N ARG A 81 -0.35 16.61 -17.06
CA ARG A 81 -1.65 16.91 -16.46
C ARG A 81 -2.77 16.45 -17.40
N PRO A 82 -3.89 15.92 -16.90
CA PRO A 82 -5.04 15.62 -17.73
C PRO A 82 -5.55 16.92 -18.39
N ALA A 83 -5.56 16.95 -19.72
CA ALA A 83 -6.02 18.11 -20.49
C ALA A 83 -7.52 18.41 -20.22
N ASP A 84 -8.32 17.36 -20.05
CA ASP A 84 -9.78 17.42 -19.78
C ASP A 84 -10.12 17.37 -18.27
N GLY A 85 -9.14 17.64 -17.40
CA GLY A 85 -9.42 17.90 -15.99
C GLY A 85 -10.13 19.24 -15.87
N PRO A 86 -11.20 19.39 -15.07
CA PRO A 86 -11.77 20.70 -14.82
C PRO A 86 -10.63 21.60 -14.28
N TYR A 87 -10.24 22.60 -15.06
CA TYR A 87 -9.20 23.60 -14.78
C TYR A 87 -7.72 23.23 -14.95
N GLY A 88 -7.34 22.14 -15.62
CA GLY A 88 -5.91 21.84 -15.89
C GLY A 88 -5.04 21.73 -14.62
N SER A 89 -5.66 21.36 -13.49
CA SER A 89 -5.04 21.26 -12.16
C SER A 89 -5.27 19.87 -11.60
N TRP A 90 -4.33 19.36 -10.79
CA TRP A 90 -4.48 18.09 -10.06
C TRP A 90 -5.54 18.11 -8.94
N ARG A 91 -6.33 19.19 -8.84
CA ARG A 91 -7.37 19.34 -7.83
C ARG A 91 -8.50 18.35 -8.10
N GLY A 92 -8.74 17.46 -7.14
CA GLY A 92 -9.80 16.46 -7.22
C GLY A 92 -9.30 15.03 -7.34
N ILE A 93 -7.99 14.79 -7.52
CA ILE A 93 -7.45 13.44 -7.38
C ILE A 93 -7.78 12.90 -5.99
N ARG A 94 -8.37 11.70 -5.96
CA ARG A 94 -8.61 10.92 -4.75
C ARG A 94 -7.74 9.68 -4.67
N GLY A 95 -7.25 9.20 -5.81
CA GLY A 95 -6.42 8.00 -5.90
C GLY A 95 -5.62 7.92 -7.18
N LEU A 96 -4.42 7.37 -7.09
CA LEU A 96 -3.52 7.14 -8.23
C LEU A 96 -2.85 5.77 -8.07
N TYR A 97 -2.91 4.94 -9.10
CA TYR A 97 -2.47 3.55 -9.06
C TYR A 97 -1.70 3.14 -10.30
N LEU A 98 -0.59 2.45 -10.10
CA LEU A 98 0.11 1.77 -11.19
C LEU A 98 -0.58 0.45 -11.50
N ALA A 99 -0.81 0.24 -12.79
CA ALA A 99 -1.17 -1.05 -13.35
C ALA A 99 -0.07 -1.46 -14.32
N TYR A 100 0.78 -2.37 -13.87
CA TYR A 100 1.91 -2.84 -14.65
C TYR A 100 2.09 -4.34 -14.45
N ASP A 101 2.03 -5.10 -15.54
CA ASP A 101 2.36 -6.51 -15.55
C ASP A 101 3.34 -6.75 -16.70
N PRO A 102 4.66 -6.84 -16.41
CA PRO A 102 5.69 -7.00 -17.44
C PRO A 102 5.55 -8.30 -18.23
N LEU A 103 4.78 -9.28 -17.75
CA LEU A 103 4.51 -10.53 -18.46
C LEU A 103 3.41 -10.36 -19.52
N LYS A 104 2.56 -9.33 -19.39
CA LYS A 104 1.46 -9.05 -20.33
C LYS A 104 1.82 -7.98 -21.34
N ALA A 105 2.43 -6.89 -20.90
CA ALA A 105 2.78 -5.76 -21.76
C ALA A 105 4.05 -5.03 -21.24
N PRO A 106 4.87 -4.46 -22.15
CA PRO A 106 6.01 -3.65 -21.74
C PRO A 106 5.57 -2.31 -21.15
N ASP A 107 4.41 -1.80 -21.56
CA ASP A 107 3.86 -0.51 -21.14
C ASP A 107 3.05 -0.63 -19.85
N TYR A 108 3.23 0.34 -18.95
CA TYR A 108 2.39 0.52 -17.78
C TYR A 108 1.24 1.49 -18.03
N LYS A 109 0.17 1.37 -17.24
CA LYS A 109 -0.91 2.34 -17.13
C LYS A 109 -0.92 2.98 -15.75
N VAL A 110 -1.42 4.21 -15.66
CA VAL A 110 -1.75 4.86 -14.37
C VAL A 110 -3.24 5.14 -14.32
N ILE A 111 -3.90 4.63 -13.28
CA ILE A 111 -5.33 4.79 -13.05
C ILE A 111 -5.53 5.89 -12.02
N CYS A 112 -6.33 6.89 -12.37
CA CYS A 112 -6.64 8.03 -11.51
C CYS A 112 -8.13 8.05 -11.19
N VAL A 113 -8.48 8.05 -9.90
CA VAL A 113 -9.83 8.35 -9.44
C VAL A 113 -9.93 9.84 -9.17
N TRP A 114 -10.83 10.49 -9.89
CA TRP A 114 -11.02 11.94 -9.82
C TRP A 114 -12.40 12.28 -9.29
N ARG A 115 -12.49 13.16 -8.30
CA ARG A 115 -13.75 13.69 -7.79
C ARG A 115 -14.16 14.93 -8.59
N PHE A 116 -15.37 14.90 -9.15
CA PHE A 116 -15.99 16.04 -9.81
C PHE A 116 -16.59 17.01 -8.78
N ALA A 117 -17.00 18.21 -9.22
CA ALA A 117 -17.65 19.19 -8.36
C ALA A 117 -18.91 18.57 -7.69
N GLY A 118 -18.96 18.59 -6.36
CA GLY A 118 -19.94 17.86 -5.53
C GLY A 118 -19.28 16.88 -4.56
N ASP A 119 -20.06 16.21 -3.70
CA ASP A 119 -19.52 15.36 -2.63
C ASP A 119 -19.29 13.89 -2.97
N LEU A 120 -19.96 13.36 -4.01
CA LEU A 120 -20.05 11.90 -4.24
C LEU A 120 -19.89 11.47 -5.70
N LEU A 121 -19.60 12.38 -6.63
CA LEU A 121 -19.47 12.08 -8.06
C LEU A 121 -18.00 11.94 -8.46
N TYR A 122 -17.66 10.80 -9.06
CA TYR A 122 -16.29 10.45 -9.43
C TYR A 122 -16.20 10.04 -10.91
N LYS A 123 -14.99 10.10 -11.47
CA LYS A 123 -14.64 9.58 -12.79
C LYS A 123 -13.27 8.92 -12.76
N ILE A 124 -13.00 8.04 -13.73
CA ILE A 124 -11.71 7.35 -13.86
C ILE A 124 -10.99 7.86 -15.09
N LEU A 125 -9.74 8.30 -14.90
CA LEU A 125 -8.83 8.65 -15.98
C LEU A 125 -7.73 7.59 -16.08
N ILE A 126 -7.33 7.26 -17.30
CA ILE A 126 -6.31 6.26 -17.61
C ILE A 126 -5.18 6.95 -18.37
N TYR A 127 -3.98 6.92 -17.81
CA TYR A 127 -2.75 7.27 -18.51
C TYR A 127 -2.15 6.00 -19.11
N SER A 128 -1.70 6.09 -20.36
CA SER A 128 -0.86 5.04 -20.97
C SER A 128 0.57 5.55 -21.15
N SER A 129 1.55 4.75 -20.73
CA SER A 129 2.97 5.07 -20.98
C SER A 129 3.36 5.00 -22.46
N GLU A 130 2.63 4.21 -23.26
CA GLU A 130 2.80 4.09 -24.71
C GLU A 130 2.49 5.43 -25.41
N THR A 131 1.31 6.00 -25.13
CA THR A 131 0.84 7.22 -25.78
C THR A 131 1.19 8.49 -25.01
N ARG A 132 1.58 8.36 -23.74
CA ARG A 132 1.92 9.43 -22.81
C ARG A 132 0.83 10.47 -22.59
N VAL A 133 -0.43 10.08 -22.81
CA VAL A 133 -1.60 10.92 -22.60
C VAL A 133 -2.57 10.29 -21.62
N TRP A 134 -3.31 11.15 -20.93
CA TRP A 134 -4.50 10.75 -20.18
C TRP A 134 -5.69 10.69 -21.12
N ARG A 135 -6.58 9.74 -20.86
CA ARG A 135 -7.93 9.72 -21.42
C ARG A 135 -8.95 9.38 -20.35
N LEU A 136 -10.21 9.72 -20.61
CA LEU A 136 -11.33 9.23 -19.81
C LEU A 136 -11.50 7.73 -20.05
N SER A 137 -11.91 7.00 -19.02
CA SER A 137 -12.39 5.62 -19.14
C SER A 137 -13.61 5.57 -20.07
N GLU A 138 -13.71 4.52 -20.88
CA GLU A 138 -14.78 4.35 -21.87
C GLU A 138 -16.12 3.91 -21.24
N SER A 139 -16.10 3.20 -20.09
CA SER A 139 -17.33 2.98 -19.32
C SER A 139 -17.74 4.20 -18.52
N ASP A 140 -19.03 4.53 -18.57
CA ASP A 140 -19.78 5.41 -17.68
C ASP A 140 -19.01 6.67 -17.27
N GLU A 141 -19.29 7.77 -17.97
CA GLU A 141 -18.61 9.07 -17.84
C GLU A 141 -18.37 9.51 -16.39
N TYR A 142 -19.28 9.13 -15.48
CA TYR A 142 -19.19 9.34 -14.04
C TYR A 142 -19.86 8.21 -13.25
N PHE A 143 -19.45 8.03 -12.00
CA PHE A 143 -20.10 7.12 -11.05
C PHE A 143 -20.29 7.81 -9.70
N TYR A 144 -21.43 7.50 -9.05
CA TYR A 144 -21.71 7.94 -7.69
C TYR A 144 -21.19 6.91 -6.71
N TYR A 145 -20.52 7.37 -5.65
CA TYR A 145 -20.05 6.48 -4.60
C TYR A 145 -19.88 7.19 -3.27
N SER A 146 -19.79 6.42 -2.19
CA SER A 146 -19.69 6.96 -0.82
C SER A 146 -18.47 7.90 -0.66
N SER A 147 -18.63 8.96 0.13
CA SER A 147 -17.53 9.82 0.55
C SER A 147 -16.61 9.13 1.58
N LYS A 148 -17.02 7.96 2.09
CA LYS A 148 -16.25 7.07 2.96
C LYS A 148 -15.41 6.03 2.19
N ALA A 149 -15.28 6.22 0.87
CA ALA A 149 -14.42 5.41 0.03
C ALA A 149 -12.95 5.81 0.22
N HIS A 150 -12.08 4.82 0.45
CA HIS A 150 -10.64 5.03 0.62
C HIS A 150 -9.93 4.87 -0.73
N PHE A 151 -10.19 5.80 -1.64
CA PHE A 151 -9.58 5.82 -2.97
C PHE A 151 -8.07 6.06 -2.97
N ASP A 152 -7.45 6.40 -1.85
CA ASP A 152 -6.00 6.56 -1.66
C ASP A 152 -5.33 5.29 -1.09
N ARG A 153 -6.11 4.26 -0.78
CA ARG A 153 -5.68 3.04 -0.07
C ARG A 153 -6.12 1.75 -0.80
N GLY A 154 -6.06 1.78 -2.11
CA GLY A 154 -6.41 0.65 -2.98
C GLY A 154 -5.22 -0.26 -3.31
N ALA A 155 -5.51 -1.31 -4.08
CA ALA A 155 -4.52 -2.28 -4.51
C ALA A 155 -4.73 -2.67 -5.98
N TYR A 156 -3.63 -2.79 -6.73
CA TYR A 156 -3.64 -3.41 -8.05
C TYR A 156 -3.51 -4.92 -7.92
N TRP A 157 -4.47 -5.65 -8.46
CA TRP A 157 -4.46 -7.11 -8.47
C TRP A 157 -5.29 -7.61 -9.66
N ASN A 158 -4.92 -8.74 -10.26
CA ASN A 158 -5.72 -9.42 -11.29
C ASN A 158 -6.23 -8.49 -12.43
N GLY A 159 -5.39 -7.58 -12.92
CA GLY A 159 -5.75 -6.65 -14.01
C GLY A 159 -6.72 -5.53 -13.60
N ALA A 160 -6.98 -5.35 -12.31
CA ALA A 160 -7.92 -4.38 -11.78
C ALA A 160 -7.33 -3.58 -10.60
N VAL A 161 -7.88 -2.39 -10.36
CA VAL A 161 -7.61 -1.62 -9.14
C VAL A 161 -8.80 -1.74 -8.20
N HIS A 162 -8.53 -2.04 -6.94
CA HIS A 162 -9.55 -2.32 -5.92
C HIS A 162 -9.54 -1.25 -4.85
N TRP A 163 -10.71 -0.90 -4.34
CA TRP A 163 -10.89 0.08 -3.27
C TRP A 163 -11.92 -0.40 -2.27
N HIS A 164 -11.65 -0.17 -0.98
CA HIS A 164 -12.59 -0.45 0.09
C HIS A 164 -13.36 0.80 0.50
N CYS A 165 -14.47 0.56 1.19
CA CYS A 165 -15.34 1.58 1.76
C CYS A 165 -15.82 1.12 3.14
N ASP A 166 -15.91 2.07 4.06
CA ASP A 166 -16.33 1.76 5.44
C ASP A 166 -17.82 1.40 5.48
N THR A 167 -18.64 2.10 4.69
CA THR A 167 -20.11 2.07 4.80
C THR A 167 -20.82 1.37 3.65
N ASP A 168 -20.12 0.98 2.59
CA ASP A 168 -20.71 0.42 1.37
C ASP A 168 -19.92 -0.82 0.89
N ASN A 169 -20.44 -1.51 -0.11
CA ASN A 169 -19.69 -2.55 -0.82
C ASN A 169 -18.42 -1.95 -1.42
N TRP A 170 -17.38 -2.76 -1.52
CA TRP A 170 -16.12 -2.35 -2.12
C TRP A 170 -16.23 -2.37 -3.65
N LEU A 171 -15.29 -1.71 -4.31
CA LEU A 171 -15.28 -1.58 -5.76
C LEU A 171 -13.98 -2.11 -6.34
N TYR A 172 -14.05 -2.58 -7.58
CA TYR A 172 -12.87 -2.75 -8.40
C TYR A 172 -13.12 -2.30 -9.84
N PHE A 173 -12.13 -1.66 -10.41
CA PHE A 173 -12.14 -1.23 -11.80
C PHE A 173 -11.29 -2.18 -12.63
N ASN A 174 -11.95 -2.97 -13.49
CA ASN A 174 -11.28 -3.81 -14.48
C ASN A 174 -10.73 -2.92 -15.60
N ILE A 175 -9.41 -2.94 -15.80
CA ILE A 175 -8.75 -1.99 -16.70
C ILE A 175 -8.91 -2.37 -18.16
N ASP A 176 -8.95 -3.66 -18.48
CA ASP A 176 -9.04 -4.14 -19.87
C ASP A 176 -10.46 -4.01 -20.42
N LYS A 177 -11.45 -4.29 -19.58
CA LYS A 177 -12.87 -4.11 -19.92
C LYS A 177 -13.34 -2.68 -19.66
N GLU A 178 -12.48 -1.87 -19.03
CA GLU A 178 -12.80 -0.55 -18.49
C GLU A 178 -14.16 -0.58 -17.81
N LYS A 179 -14.30 -1.33 -16.73
CA LYS A 179 -15.61 -1.47 -16.07
C LYS A 179 -15.47 -1.47 -14.57
N LEU A 180 -16.27 -0.64 -13.91
CA LEU A 180 -16.42 -0.64 -12.47
C LEU A 180 -17.38 -1.76 -12.05
N ASN A 181 -16.97 -2.56 -11.08
CA ASN A 181 -17.73 -3.67 -10.55
C ASN A 181 -17.74 -3.62 -9.03
N ILE A 182 -18.75 -4.26 -8.45
CA ILE A 182 -18.92 -4.37 -7.00
C ILE A 182 -18.21 -5.62 -6.50
N MET A 183 -17.51 -5.48 -5.39
CA MET A 183 -16.91 -6.58 -4.63
C MET A 183 -17.41 -6.48 -3.19
N PRO A 184 -18.09 -7.49 -2.64
CA PRO A 184 -18.49 -7.45 -1.24
C PRO A 184 -17.26 -7.52 -0.33
N PRO A 185 -17.29 -6.89 0.86
CA PRO A 185 -16.28 -7.09 1.90
C PRO A 185 -16.30 -8.55 2.43
N PRO A 186 -15.23 -9.02 3.11
CA PRO A 186 -15.21 -10.36 3.70
C PRO A 186 -16.33 -10.59 4.70
N VAL A 187 -16.56 -9.61 5.58
CA VAL A 187 -17.63 -9.62 6.57
C VAL A 187 -18.56 -8.44 6.35
N LYS A 188 -19.87 -8.70 6.34
CA LYS A 188 -20.88 -7.65 6.25
C LYS A 188 -20.86 -6.84 7.54
N LEU A 189 -21.02 -5.53 7.42
CA LEU A 189 -21.19 -4.69 8.61
C LEU A 189 -22.50 -5.15 9.29
N GLU A 190 -22.41 -5.61 10.53
CA GLU A 190 -23.61 -5.88 11.33
C GLU A 190 -24.25 -4.55 11.74
N ASP A 191 -25.58 -4.55 11.88
CA ASP A 191 -26.33 -3.37 12.29
C ASP A 191 -25.82 -2.87 13.66
N GLY A 192 -25.21 -1.68 13.67
CA GLY A 192 -24.73 -1.01 14.89
C GLY A 192 -23.20 -0.86 15.02
N LEU A 193 -22.40 -1.52 14.18
CA LEU A 193 -20.96 -1.23 14.10
C LEU A 193 -20.73 0.08 13.34
N LEU A 194 -19.99 1.01 13.95
CA LEU A 194 -19.69 2.32 13.36
C LEU A 194 -18.59 2.25 12.28
N GLU A 195 -17.65 1.31 12.43
CA GLU A 195 -16.49 1.16 11.55
C GLU A 195 -16.14 -0.32 11.37
N ARG A 196 -15.53 -0.65 10.23
CA ARG A 196 -15.05 -2.00 9.92
C ARG A 196 -13.75 -2.28 10.68
N PRO A 197 -13.55 -3.47 11.24
CA PRO A 197 -12.32 -3.83 11.96
C PRO A 197 -11.09 -4.04 11.04
N PHE A 198 -11.07 -3.57 9.80
CA PHE A 198 -9.97 -3.87 8.88
C PHE A 198 -8.72 -3.04 9.20
N VAL A 199 -7.55 -3.69 9.19
CA VAL A 199 -6.23 -3.11 9.50
C VAL A 199 -5.24 -3.23 8.34
N TYR A 200 -5.59 -3.92 7.26
CA TYR A 200 -4.77 -4.02 6.04
C TYR A 200 -5.61 -4.34 4.80
N PHE A 201 -5.23 -3.75 3.66
CA PHE A 201 -5.75 -4.09 2.34
C PHE A 201 -4.63 -4.00 1.30
N GLY A 202 -4.30 -5.10 0.61
CA GLY A 202 -3.17 -5.07 -0.31
C GLY A 202 -2.93 -6.36 -1.08
N GLU A 203 -2.11 -6.27 -2.11
CA GLU A 203 -1.66 -7.42 -2.90
C GLU A 203 -0.35 -7.98 -2.34
N SER A 204 -0.25 -9.31 -2.29
CA SER A 204 1.02 -10.00 -2.11
C SER A 204 1.02 -11.35 -2.82
N GLY A 205 2.12 -11.68 -3.49
CA GLY A 205 2.32 -12.98 -4.12
C GLY A 205 1.36 -13.32 -5.26
N GLY A 206 0.69 -12.35 -5.87
CA GLY A 206 -0.34 -12.55 -6.88
C GLY A 206 -1.76 -12.67 -6.32
N HIS A 207 -1.97 -12.32 -5.05
CA HIS A 207 -3.24 -12.48 -4.35
C HIS A 207 -3.63 -11.21 -3.60
N LEU A 208 -4.92 -10.90 -3.56
CA LEU A 208 -5.46 -9.78 -2.81
C LEU A 208 -5.82 -10.22 -1.38
N HIS A 209 -5.41 -9.45 -0.39
CA HIS A 209 -5.57 -9.78 1.02
C HIS A 209 -6.24 -8.66 1.80
N VAL A 210 -7.03 -9.06 2.79
CA VAL A 210 -7.60 -8.21 3.83
C VAL A 210 -7.19 -8.78 5.18
N ILE A 211 -6.82 -7.92 6.13
CA ILE A 211 -6.64 -8.35 7.52
C ILE A 211 -7.58 -7.53 8.39
N GLU A 212 -8.35 -8.22 9.21
CA GLU A 212 -9.30 -7.65 10.17
C GLU A 212 -8.85 -7.95 11.60
N ASP A 213 -8.88 -6.91 12.44
CA ASP A 213 -8.56 -6.96 13.86
C ASP A 213 -9.83 -7.22 14.68
N TYR A 214 -9.95 -8.45 15.15
CA TYR A 214 -10.97 -8.87 16.09
C TYR A 214 -10.40 -8.79 17.50
N SER A 215 -10.13 -7.57 17.97
CA SER A 215 -9.59 -7.31 19.31
C SER A 215 -10.44 -7.93 20.43
N GLN A 216 -11.75 -8.05 20.25
CA GLN A 216 -12.64 -8.78 21.17
C GLN A 216 -12.32 -10.28 21.28
N ALA A 217 -11.81 -10.88 20.20
CA ALA A 217 -11.33 -12.26 20.15
C ALA A 217 -9.80 -12.37 20.32
N ALA A 218 -9.11 -11.25 20.59
CA ALA A 218 -7.65 -11.15 20.66
C ALA A 218 -6.94 -11.76 19.42
N ALA A 219 -7.49 -11.58 18.22
CA ALA A 219 -6.97 -12.21 17.00
C ALA A 219 -7.05 -11.32 15.76
N LEU A 220 -6.11 -11.53 14.83
CA LEU A 220 -6.13 -11.02 13.47
C LEU A 220 -6.60 -12.12 12.52
N TYR A 221 -7.60 -11.83 11.69
CA TYR A 221 -8.06 -12.74 10.64
C TYR A 221 -7.54 -12.26 9.29
N ILE A 222 -6.86 -13.16 8.57
CA ILE A 222 -6.31 -12.89 7.25
C ILE A 222 -7.22 -13.55 6.22
N TYR A 223 -7.83 -12.73 5.37
CA TYR A 223 -8.66 -13.17 4.26
C TYR A 223 -7.93 -13.02 2.93
N GLU A 224 -8.19 -13.95 2.03
CA GLU A 224 -7.73 -13.93 0.65
C GLU A 224 -8.94 -13.97 -0.29
N MET A 225 -8.90 -13.19 -1.38
CA MET A 225 -9.94 -13.19 -2.41
C MET A 225 -9.65 -14.27 -3.45
N GLU A 226 -10.67 -15.05 -3.80
CA GLU A 226 -10.61 -16.00 -4.91
C GLU A 226 -10.42 -15.28 -6.25
N ILE A 227 -9.58 -15.85 -7.13
CA ILE A 227 -9.17 -15.20 -8.39
C ILE A 227 -10.34 -14.89 -9.34
N ASP A 228 -11.43 -15.65 -9.23
CA ASP A 228 -12.65 -15.49 -10.01
C ASP A 228 -13.67 -14.54 -9.36
N TYR A 229 -13.29 -13.91 -8.24
CA TYR A 229 -14.14 -13.05 -7.40
C TYR A 229 -15.35 -13.78 -6.79
N SER A 230 -15.32 -15.11 -6.66
CA SER A 230 -16.43 -15.87 -6.05
C SER A 230 -16.61 -15.57 -4.56
N GLY A 231 -15.57 -15.15 -3.85
CA GLY A 231 -15.68 -14.66 -2.48
C GLY A 231 -14.34 -14.58 -1.74
N TRP A 232 -14.42 -14.06 -0.52
CA TRP A 232 -13.31 -14.07 0.44
C TRP A 232 -13.35 -15.34 1.26
N TYR A 233 -12.19 -15.94 1.52
CA TYR A 233 -12.05 -17.02 2.50
C TYR A 233 -11.03 -16.67 3.56
N LYS A 234 -11.29 -17.09 4.81
CA LYS A 234 -10.34 -16.93 5.92
C LYS A 234 -9.20 -17.92 5.72
N LYS A 235 -7.99 -17.39 5.53
CA LYS A 235 -6.80 -18.19 5.27
C LYS A 235 -6.00 -18.47 6.54
N HIS A 236 -5.82 -17.46 7.39
CA HIS A 236 -5.10 -17.60 8.65
C HIS A 236 -5.80 -16.86 9.78
N GLU A 237 -5.51 -17.31 11.00
CA GLU A 237 -5.91 -16.70 12.24
C GLU A 237 -4.66 -16.56 13.12
N VAL A 238 -4.35 -15.34 13.54
CA VAL A 238 -3.16 -15.04 14.34
C VAL A 238 -3.61 -14.46 15.66
N ARG A 239 -3.26 -15.10 16.77
CA ARG A 239 -3.53 -14.54 18.09
C ARG A 239 -2.62 -13.35 18.38
N LEU A 240 -3.17 -12.27 18.90
CA LEU A 240 -2.44 -11.05 19.22
C LEU A 240 -1.41 -11.26 20.35
N ASP A 241 -1.69 -12.17 21.29
CA ASP A 241 -0.78 -12.49 22.40
C ASP A 241 0.41 -13.37 21.97
N ALA A 242 0.26 -14.14 20.89
CA ALA A 242 1.34 -14.93 20.32
C ALA A 242 2.46 -14.06 19.73
N ILE A 243 2.13 -12.86 19.22
CA ILE A 243 3.10 -11.98 18.58
C ILE A 243 4.17 -11.49 19.58
N PRO A 244 3.84 -10.88 20.73
CA PRO A 244 4.83 -10.53 21.74
C PRO A 244 5.51 -11.74 22.38
N ALA A 245 4.78 -12.84 22.59
CA ALA A 245 5.33 -14.05 23.21
C ALA A 245 6.44 -14.70 22.35
N ALA A 246 6.33 -14.58 21.02
CA ALA A 246 7.31 -15.11 20.08
C ALA A 246 8.58 -14.24 19.94
N LEU A 247 8.67 -13.09 20.61
CA LEU A 247 9.85 -12.22 20.57
C LEU A 247 10.98 -12.76 21.48
N PRO A 248 12.26 -12.62 21.08
CA PRO A 248 13.39 -13.00 21.93
C PRO A 248 13.30 -12.39 23.34
N GLU A 249 13.76 -13.11 24.38
CA GLU A 249 13.68 -12.66 25.78
C GLU A 249 14.33 -11.29 26.03
N THR A 250 15.44 -10.99 25.34
CA THR A 250 16.11 -9.68 25.40
C THR A 250 15.26 -8.53 24.86
N THR A 251 14.15 -8.85 24.19
CA THR A 251 13.19 -7.92 23.60
C THR A 251 11.81 -7.96 24.25
N GLN A 252 11.61 -8.79 25.28
CA GLN A 252 10.36 -8.85 26.05
C GLN A 252 10.16 -7.59 26.89
N LEU A 253 8.89 -7.17 27.01
CA LEU A 253 8.49 -5.88 27.56
C LEU A 253 8.58 -5.85 29.09
N ARG A 254 8.92 -4.67 29.65
CA ARG A 254 8.86 -4.40 31.09
C ARG A 254 7.46 -3.97 31.56
N ASP A 255 6.61 -3.48 30.67
CA ASP A 255 5.23 -3.12 30.98
C ASP A 255 4.32 -3.34 29.74
N PRO A 256 3.30 -4.22 29.80
CA PRO A 256 2.43 -4.53 28.65
C PRO A 256 1.41 -3.44 28.31
N THR A 257 1.35 -2.38 29.12
CA THR A 257 0.12 -1.58 29.24
C THR A 257 0.01 -0.39 28.29
N GLU A 258 1.03 -0.01 27.51
CA GLU A 258 0.95 1.28 26.78
C GLU A 258 1.22 1.33 25.27
N GLU A 259 1.67 0.31 24.52
CA GLU A 259 1.96 0.52 23.07
C GLU A 259 1.58 -0.59 22.10
N GLY A 260 0.85 -0.19 21.05
CA GLY A 260 0.12 -1.07 20.12
C GLY A 260 0.96 -1.71 19.01
N ILE A 261 0.53 -2.90 18.60
CA ILE A 261 1.01 -3.60 17.40
C ILE A 261 0.40 -2.89 16.19
N THR A 262 1.23 -2.42 15.26
CA THR A 262 0.75 -1.87 13.98
C THR A 262 1.13 -2.76 12.82
N LEU A 263 0.15 -3.13 11.99
CA LEU A 263 0.37 -3.96 10.81
C LEU A 263 0.92 -3.13 9.64
N LEU A 264 2.03 -3.59 9.05
CA LEU A 264 2.67 -2.93 7.91
C LEU A 264 2.40 -3.69 6.61
N SER A 265 2.56 -5.01 6.60
CA SER A 265 2.35 -5.80 5.38
C SER A 265 2.12 -7.27 5.67
N VAL A 266 1.53 -7.97 4.71
CA VAL A 266 1.53 -9.43 4.63
C VAL A 266 2.39 -9.83 3.43
N ILE A 267 3.29 -10.78 3.64
CA ILE A 267 4.19 -11.29 2.60
C ILE A 267 3.79 -12.73 2.32
N ARG A 268 3.04 -12.92 1.23
CA ARG A 268 2.64 -14.24 0.73
C ARG A 268 3.80 -14.91 -0.01
N ARG A 269 4.08 -16.16 0.35
CA ARG A 269 5.02 -17.06 -0.33
C ARG A 269 4.25 -18.17 -1.03
N GLU A 270 4.95 -18.94 -1.86
CA GLU A 270 4.37 -20.11 -2.55
C GLU A 270 3.84 -21.14 -1.56
N ARG A 271 4.58 -21.37 -0.46
CA ARG A 271 4.14 -22.18 0.66
C ARG A 271 3.56 -21.28 1.73
N ASP A 272 2.38 -21.64 2.22
CA ASP A 272 1.72 -20.88 3.29
C ASP A 272 2.58 -20.83 4.56
N ASP A 273 3.31 -21.90 4.88
CA ASP A 273 4.21 -21.96 6.06
C ASP A 273 5.38 -20.96 5.99
N ASP A 274 5.78 -20.56 4.79
CA ASP A 274 6.83 -19.57 4.56
C ASP A 274 6.31 -18.13 4.56
N SER A 275 4.99 -17.95 4.61
CA SER A 275 4.34 -16.63 4.61
C SER A 275 4.44 -15.98 5.99
N PHE A 276 4.48 -14.64 6.02
CA PHE A 276 4.67 -13.91 7.26
C PHE A 276 4.04 -12.53 7.24
N LEU A 277 3.74 -12.01 8.44
CA LEU A 277 3.37 -10.63 8.67
C LEU A 277 4.61 -9.78 8.93
N VAL A 278 4.54 -8.51 8.53
CA VAL A 278 5.49 -7.48 8.92
C VAL A 278 4.75 -6.48 9.80
N LEU A 279 5.23 -6.32 11.03
CA LEU A 279 4.59 -5.59 12.11
C LEU A 279 5.55 -4.56 12.69
N GLN A 280 5.01 -3.44 13.15
CA GLN A 280 5.72 -2.54 14.05
C GLN A 280 5.31 -2.84 15.49
N VAL A 281 6.29 -3.13 16.33
CA VAL A 281 6.12 -3.44 17.76
C VAL A 281 7.19 -2.67 18.53
N HIS A 282 6.80 -1.68 19.36
CA HIS A 282 7.70 -0.90 20.23
C HIS A 282 8.93 -0.33 19.49
N GLY A 283 8.69 0.37 18.38
CA GLY A 283 9.76 0.97 17.60
C GLY A 283 10.62 -0.04 16.82
N ARG A 284 10.28 -1.33 16.85
CA ARG A 284 10.94 -2.36 16.03
C ARG A 284 10.04 -2.79 14.90
N ILE A 285 10.66 -3.17 13.79
CA ILE A 285 9.98 -3.88 12.71
C ILE A 285 10.27 -5.36 12.87
N VAL A 286 9.22 -6.13 12.99
CA VAL A 286 9.25 -7.56 13.28
C VAL A 286 8.59 -8.30 12.13
N GLN A 287 9.22 -9.39 11.74
CA GLN A 287 8.61 -10.43 10.92
C GLN A 287 7.97 -11.46 11.85
N TYR A 288 6.71 -11.81 11.63
CA TYR A 288 6.01 -12.88 12.35
C TYR A 288 5.59 -13.97 11.37
N SER A 289 6.13 -15.18 11.51
CA SER A 289 5.84 -16.32 10.65
C SER A 289 4.42 -16.86 10.89
N LEU A 290 3.69 -17.10 9.81
CA LEU A 290 2.34 -17.67 9.86
C LEU A 290 2.34 -19.21 10.00
N GLY A 291 3.40 -19.89 9.59
CA GLY A 291 3.50 -21.36 9.69
C GLY A 291 4.10 -21.86 10.99
N TYR A 292 5.09 -21.14 11.51
CA TYR A 292 5.88 -21.58 12.67
C TYR A 292 5.62 -20.77 13.95
N GLU A 293 4.75 -19.75 13.87
CA GLU A 293 4.46 -18.82 14.98
C GLU A 293 5.71 -18.23 15.64
N ALA A 294 6.76 -18.05 14.84
CA ALA A 294 8.04 -17.55 15.28
C ALA A 294 8.22 -16.11 14.80
N SER A 295 8.79 -15.26 15.65
CA SER A 295 9.07 -13.87 15.31
C SER A 295 10.57 -13.62 15.14
N ARG A 296 10.90 -12.62 14.33
CA ARG A 296 12.28 -12.16 14.09
C ARG A 296 12.29 -10.65 13.92
N VAL A 297 13.20 -9.98 14.61
CA VAL A 297 13.44 -8.54 14.42
C VAL A 297 14.13 -8.32 13.07
N LEU A 298 13.52 -7.49 12.21
CA LEU A 298 14.07 -7.05 10.93
C LEU A 298 14.85 -5.74 11.07
N VAL A 299 14.29 -4.80 11.82
CA VAL A 299 14.89 -3.48 12.07
C VAL A 299 14.62 -3.11 13.52
N ASP A 300 15.65 -2.67 14.23
CA ASP A 300 15.53 -2.07 15.54
C ASP A 300 15.82 -0.58 15.42
N PHE A 301 14.77 0.25 15.50
CA PHE A 301 14.99 1.67 15.64
C PHE A 301 15.26 1.92 17.11
N ASP A 302 16.54 2.04 17.45
CA ASP A 302 17.00 2.57 18.74
C ASP A 302 16.33 3.94 18.96
N PHE A 303 15.16 3.95 19.58
CA PHE A 303 14.35 5.12 19.87
C PHE A 303 14.60 5.44 21.34
N ASP A 304 15.45 6.44 21.56
CA ASP A 304 15.61 7.02 22.87
C ASP A 304 14.35 7.83 23.19
N TYR A 305 13.47 7.27 24.02
CA TYR A 305 12.18 7.87 24.40
C TYR A 305 12.34 9.30 24.92
N ASP A 306 13.45 9.55 25.62
CA ASP A 306 13.76 10.82 26.26
C ASP A 306 14.14 11.92 25.25
N VAL A 307 14.57 11.55 24.04
CA VAL A 307 15.05 12.51 23.02
C VAL A 307 13.91 13.01 22.12
N TYR A 308 12.85 12.23 21.92
CA TYR A 308 11.88 12.48 20.85
C TYR A 308 10.51 13.00 21.28
N GLY A 309 10.31 13.30 22.58
CA GLY A 309 9.23 14.17 23.09
C GLY A 309 7.92 14.09 22.30
N GLY A 310 7.20 12.98 22.44
CA GLY A 310 5.83 12.83 21.95
C GLY A 310 5.63 11.67 20.97
N GLY A 311 5.02 10.59 21.47
CA GLY A 311 4.37 9.50 20.73
C GLY A 311 5.25 8.75 19.72
N LEU A 312 5.38 7.43 19.88
CA LEU A 312 5.95 6.58 18.85
C LEU A 312 5.17 6.80 17.54
N ARG A 313 5.75 7.51 16.55
CA ARG A 313 5.11 7.70 15.24
C ARG A 313 5.02 6.35 14.55
N SER A 314 3.85 5.70 14.63
CA SER A 314 3.61 4.42 13.97
C SER A 314 3.46 4.61 12.46
N TRP A 315 4.09 3.72 11.70
CA TRP A 315 3.76 3.55 10.28
C TRP A 315 2.53 2.67 10.19
N GLY A 316 1.59 3.03 9.32
CA GLY A 316 0.52 2.12 8.93
C GLY A 316 0.90 1.35 7.67
N TRP A 317 0.08 0.37 7.31
CA TRP A 317 0.22 -0.36 6.05
C TRP A 317 0.20 0.53 4.80
N CYS A 318 -0.52 1.66 4.83
CA CYS A 318 -0.55 2.64 3.74
C CYS A 318 0.77 3.44 3.60
N ASP A 319 1.71 3.23 4.53
CA ASP A 319 3.07 3.71 4.44
C ASP A 319 4.06 2.60 4.06
N ALA A 320 3.64 1.36 3.83
CA ALA A 320 4.53 0.23 3.54
C ALA A 320 4.26 -0.37 2.17
N PHE A 321 5.28 -0.42 1.31
CA PHE A 321 5.17 -0.80 -0.10
C PHE A 321 6.09 -1.97 -0.42
N GLN A 322 5.55 -3.06 -0.97
CA GLN A 322 6.38 -4.14 -1.50
C GLN A 322 7.02 -3.68 -2.81
N TYR A 323 8.35 -3.79 -2.92
CA TYR A 323 9.13 -3.38 -4.08
C TYR A 323 10.00 -4.52 -4.58
N ILE A 324 10.11 -4.65 -5.90
CA ILE A 324 11.02 -5.59 -6.54
C ILE A 324 11.99 -4.85 -7.45
N GLU A 325 13.26 -5.25 -7.48
CA GLU A 325 14.17 -4.72 -8.50
C GLU A 325 13.71 -5.18 -9.88
N SER A 326 13.76 -4.28 -10.86
CA SER A 326 13.25 -4.52 -12.21
C SER A 326 14.02 -3.71 -13.25
N LEU A 327 14.21 -4.28 -14.43
CA LEU A 327 14.75 -3.57 -15.59
C LEU A 327 13.67 -2.93 -16.47
N ALA A 328 12.42 -2.89 -15.98
CA ALA A 328 11.30 -2.25 -16.64
C ALA A 328 11.65 -0.83 -17.12
N CYS A 329 11.28 -0.53 -18.36
CA CYS A 329 11.37 0.82 -18.88
C CYS A 329 10.28 1.70 -18.24
N VAL A 330 10.62 2.98 -18.06
CA VAL A 330 9.66 4.03 -17.76
C VAL A 330 9.68 5.09 -18.84
#